data_AF-A0A2V8GWJ9-F1
#
_entry.id   AF-A0A2V8GWJ9-F1
#
_cell.length_a   1.000
_cell.length_b   1.000
_cell.length_c   1.000
_cell.angle_alpha   90.00
_cell.angle_beta   90.00
_cell.angle_gamma   90.00
#
_symmetry.space_group_name_H-M   'P 1'
#
loop_
_entity.id
_entity.type
_entity.pdbx_description
1 polymer ?
#
loop_
_entity_poly.entity_id
_entity_poly.type
_entity_poly.pdbx_seq_one_letter_code
_entity_poly.pdbx_strand_id
1 'polypeptide(L)'
;MSSDLPKLLSDFAAERVALVERHEASARAVSHYDFNNAYQYVINREESHLSWLQNALAEYRMAVPPAGAAALAAPEAPKTGKKIEPAAFRGILEEDARLLGAFVDRWRPRVDAVSHARHRNMLNVILGESMEHKRFFEQAAAGLEDLLGRRTGGVERVGAVLPTRWLE
;
A
#
# COMPACT_ATOMS: atom_id res chain seq x y z
N MET A 1 16.51 -8.32 28.65
CA MET A 1 15.91 -7.29 27.78
C MET A 1 15.87 -7.85 26.36
N SER A 2 14.73 -7.71 25.64
CA SER A 2 14.50 -8.09 24.22
C SER A 2 13.83 -9.45 23.90
N SER A 3 12.69 -9.79 24.51
CA SER A 3 11.78 -10.85 23.98
C SER A 3 10.74 -10.33 22.99
N ASP A 4 10.47 -9.03 22.96
CA ASP A 4 9.23 -8.52 22.34
C ASP A 4 9.45 -7.93 20.93
N LEU A 5 10.69 -7.62 20.57
CA LEU A 5 11.00 -7.03 19.27
C LEU A 5 10.76 -7.97 18.08
N PRO A 6 11.17 -9.26 18.12
CA PRO A 6 10.88 -10.18 17.02
C PRO A 6 9.37 -10.35 16.81
N LYS A 7 8.60 -10.39 17.91
CA LYS A 7 7.14 -10.42 17.86
C LYS A 7 6.57 -9.14 17.24
N LEU A 8 7.03 -7.98 17.68
CA LEU A 8 6.61 -6.68 17.13
C LEU A 8 6.87 -6.59 15.62
N LEU A 9 8.04 -7.03 15.16
CA LEU A 9 8.39 -7.08 13.74
C LEU A 9 7.47 -8.03 12.96
N SER A 10 7.17 -9.20 13.54
CA SER A 10 6.29 -10.19 12.91
C SER A 10 4.85 -9.68 12.78
N ASP A 11 4.30 -9.11 13.85
CA ASP A 11 2.96 -8.52 13.85
C ASP A 11 2.86 -7.34 12.86
N PHE A 12 3.87 -6.46 12.84
CA PHE A 12 3.94 -5.34 11.89
C PHE A 12 4.02 -5.84 10.44
N ALA A 13 4.81 -6.88 10.20
CA ALA A 13 4.94 -7.49 8.89
C ALA A 13 3.64 -8.17 8.43
N ALA A 14 2.90 -8.83 9.33
CA ALA A 14 1.61 -9.43 9.00
C ALA A 14 0.61 -8.38 8.48
N GLU A 15 0.48 -7.25 9.19
CA GLU A 15 -0.40 -6.16 8.74
C GLU A 15 0.10 -5.47 7.46
N ARG A 16 1.42 -5.36 7.26
CA ARG A 16 2.00 -4.86 6.00
C ARG A 16 1.69 -5.78 4.82
N VAL A 17 1.84 -7.10 4.99
CA VAL A 17 1.48 -8.08 3.95
C VAL A 17 0.00 -7.92 3.57
N ALA A 18 -0.88 -7.80 4.54
CA ALA A 18 -2.31 -7.61 4.30
C ALA A 18 -2.64 -6.34 3.50
N LEU A 19 -1.93 -5.24 3.77
CA LEU A 19 -2.08 -4.01 2.99
C LEU A 19 -1.60 -4.19 1.54
N VAL A 20 -0.47 -4.85 1.32
CA VAL A 20 0.03 -5.14 -0.05
C VAL A 20 -0.98 -5.98 -0.81
N GLU A 21 -1.46 -7.09 -0.23
CA GLU A 21 -2.46 -7.96 -0.87
C GLU A 21 -3.73 -7.20 -1.24
N ARG A 22 -4.18 -6.31 -0.34
CA ARG A 22 -5.32 -5.46 -0.59
C ARG A 22 -5.04 -4.46 -1.72
N HIS A 23 -3.91 -3.77 -1.72
CA HIS A 23 -3.57 -2.81 -2.77
C HIS A 23 -3.40 -3.48 -4.13
N GLU A 24 -2.88 -4.71 -4.20
CA GLU A 24 -2.89 -5.51 -5.41
C GLU A 24 -4.31 -5.84 -5.89
N ALA A 25 -5.23 -6.15 -4.97
CA ALA A 25 -6.63 -6.36 -5.31
C ALA A 25 -7.31 -5.07 -5.79
N SER A 26 -7.03 -3.93 -5.13
CA SER A 26 -7.49 -2.61 -5.56
C SER A 26 -6.95 -2.25 -6.95
N ALA A 27 -5.68 -2.53 -7.24
CA ALA A 27 -5.11 -2.33 -8.56
C ALA A 27 -5.79 -3.17 -9.65
N ARG A 28 -6.33 -4.36 -9.32
CA ARG A 28 -7.13 -5.14 -10.27
C ARG A 28 -8.54 -4.56 -10.46
N ALA A 29 -9.11 -3.92 -9.44
CA ALA A 29 -10.45 -3.34 -9.47
C ALA A 29 -10.48 -1.92 -10.08
N VAL A 30 -9.42 -1.13 -9.92
CA VAL A 30 -9.34 0.26 -10.35
C VAL A 30 -8.73 0.33 -11.75
N SER A 31 -9.58 0.38 -12.78
CA SER A 31 -9.13 0.40 -14.19
C SER A 31 -8.74 1.79 -14.70
N HIS A 32 -9.01 2.85 -13.92
CA HIS A 32 -8.60 4.22 -14.26
C HIS A 32 -7.08 4.33 -14.32
N TYR A 33 -6.54 4.75 -15.46
CA TYR A 33 -5.11 4.69 -15.75
C TYR A 33 -4.23 5.36 -14.68
N ASP A 34 -4.56 6.59 -14.28
CA ASP A 34 -3.71 7.33 -13.33
C ASP A 34 -3.82 6.84 -11.91
N PHE A 35 -5.01 6.39 -11.51
CA PHE A 35 -5.21 5.84 -10.18
C PHE A 35 -4.54 4.46 -10.09
N ASN A 36 -4.63 3.65 -11.14
CA ASN A 36 -3.93 2.38 -11.24
C ASN A 36 -2.41 2.56 -11.18
N ASN A 37 -1.85 3.52 -11.91
CA ASN A 37 -0.41 3.81 -11.85
C ASN A 37 0.03 4.23 -10.45
N ALA A 38 -0.81 4.98 -9.72
CA ALA A 38 -0.54 5.28 -8.31
C ALA A 38 -0.49 3.99 -7.47
N TYR A 39 -1.40 3.04 -7.68
CA TYR A 39 -1.31 1.72 -7.05
C TYR A 39 -0.02 0.97 -7.43
N GLN A 40 0.37 0.94 -8.70
CA GLN A 40 1.61 0.26 -9.11
C GLN A 40 2.85 0.87 -8.43
N TYR A 41 2.89 2.21 -8.33
CA TYR A 41 3.94 2.90 -7.59
C TYR A 41 3.95 2.50 -6.11
N VAL A 42 2.79 2.54 -5.45
CA VAL A 42 2.63 2.17 -4.04
C VAL A 42 3.06 0.72 -3.81
N ILE A 43 2.57 -0.23 -4.59
CA ILE A 43 2.89 -1.66 -4.45
C ILE A 43 4.40 -1.89 -4.56
N ASN A 44 5.07 -1.27 -5.54
CA ASN A 44 6.53 -1.38 -5.69
C ASN A 44 7.31 -0.85 -4.46
N ARG A 45 6.84 0.23 -3.83
CA ARG A 45 7.41 0.72 -2.56
C ARG A 45 7.18 -0.28 -1.43
N GLU A 46 5.98 -0.85 -1.35
CA GLU A 46 5.62 -1.77 -0.27
C GLU A 46 6.31 -3.14 -0.39
N GLU A 47 6.56 -3.64 -1.61
CA GLU A 47 7.42 -4.80 -1.86
C GLU A 47 8.84 -4.56 -1.32
N SER A 48 9.37 -3.33 -1.47
CA SER A 48 10.64 -2.95 -0.85
C SER A 48 10.57 -2.95 0.68
N HIS A 49 9.45 -2.51 1.27
CA HIS A 49 9.23 -2.58 2.72
C HIS A 49 9.22 -4.04 3.21
N LEU A 50 8.57 -4.93 2.49
CA LEU A 50 8.53 -6.36 2.80
C LEU A 50 9.92 -7.00 2.75
N SER A 51 10.75 -6.62 1.76
CA SER A 51 12.15 -7.05 1.70
C SER A 51 12.95 -6.60 2.94
N TRP A 52 12.76 -5.36 3.39
CA TRP A 52 13.42 -4.88 4.62
C TRP A 52 12.95 -5.64 5.86
N LEU A 53 11.65 -5.89 5.99
CA LEU A 53 11.06 -6.65 7.09
C LEU A 53 11.52 -8.11 7.08
N GLN A 54 11.62 -8.73 5.90
CA GLN A 54 12.17 -10.07 5.74
C GLN A 54 13.60 -10.16 6.25
N ASN A 55 14.45 -9.21 5.87
CA ASN A 55 15.83 -9.16 6.34
C ASN A 55 15.90 -8.96 7.86
N ALA A 56 15.06 -8.08 8.42
CA ALA A 56 15.00 -7.85 9.86
C ALA A 56 14.52 -9.10 10.64
N LEU A 57 13.53 -9.83 10.13
CA LEU A 57 13.04 -11.07 10.75
C LEU A 57 14.05 -12.22 10.64
N ALA A 58 14.80 -12.28 9.54
CA ALA A 58 15.84 -13.28 9.34
C ALA A 58 16.96 -13.20 10.39
N GLU A 59 17.27 -12.00 10.91
CA GLU A 59 18.20 -11.81 12.04
C GLU A 59 17.77 -12.58 13.30
N TYR A 60 16.46 -12.84 13.44
CA TYR A 60 15.86 -13.61 14.53
C TYR A 60 15.43 -15.03 14.10
N ARG A 61 15.84 -15.49 12.91
CA ARG A 61 15.44 -16.78 12.30
C ARG A 61 13.91 -16.91 12.13
N MET A 62 13.23 -15.79 11.95
CA MET A 62 11.81 -15.74 11.63
C MET A 62 11.61 -15.43 10.15
N ALA A 63 10.49 -15.87 9.60
CA ALA A 63 10.06 -15.51 8.25
C ALA A 63 8.98 -14.42 8.31
N VAL A 64 8.82 -13.69 7.20
CA VAL A 64 7.64 -12.84 7.00
C VAL A 64 6.39 -13.73 7.07
N PRO A 65 5.34 -13.31 7.79
CA PRO A 65 4.07 -14.02 7.79
C PRO A 65 3.57 -14.25 6.36
N PRO A 66 3.02 -15.43 6.05
CA PRO A 66 2.55 -15.72 4.69
C PRO A 66 1.35 -14.84 4.32
N ALA A 67 1.15 -14.71 3.01
CA ALA A 67 -0.07 -14.21 2.39
C ALA A 67 -1.33 -14.77 3.10
N GLY A 68 -2.32 -13.91 3.34
CA GLY A 68 -3.58 -14.27 4.00
C GLY A 68 -3.54 -14.43 5.53
N ALA A 69 -2.39 -14.29 6.19
CA ALA A 69 -2.28 -14.39 7.65
C ALA A 69 -3.07 -13.30 8.41
N ALA A 70 -3.28 -12.13 7.79
CA ALA A 70 -4.04 -11.01 8.34
C ALA A 70 -4.98 -10.39 7.29
N ALA A 71 -5.75 -11.22 6.60
CA ALA A 71 -6.49 -10.82 5.39
C ALA A 71 -7.39 -9.57 5.58
N LEU A 72 -7.26 -8.63 4.64
CA LEU A 72 -8.21 -7.54 4.42
C LEU A 72 -9.13 -7.91 3.26
N ALA A 73 -10.38 -7.45 3.31
CA ALA A 73 -11.34 -7.72 2.24
C ALA A 73 -10.85 -7.10 0.91
N ALA A 74 -10.94 -7.86 -0.18
CA ALA A 74 -10.70 -7.33 -1.51
C ALA A 74 -11.86 -6.40 -1.94
N PRO A 75 -11.59 -5.28 -2.62
CA PRO A 75 -12.66 -4.42 -3.13
C PRO A 75 -13.39 -5.08 -4.30
N GLU A 76 -14.69 -4.81 -4.42
CA GLU A 76 -15.46 -5.16 -5.61
C GLU A 76 -15.22 -4.14 -6.72
N ALA A 77 -14.95 -4.61 -7.94
CA ALA A 77 -14.82 -3.74 -9.10
C ALA A 77 -16.18 -3.10 -9.46
N PRO A 78 -16.23 -1.79 -9.80
CA PRO A 78 -17.45 -1.16 -10.27
C PRO A 78 -18.06 -1.89 -11.49
N LYS A 79 -19.39 -1.98 -11.54
CA LYS A 79 -20.13 -2.64 -12.63
C LYS A 79 -19.89 -1.95 -13.97
N THR A 80 -19.82 -2.74 -15.05
CA THR A 80 -19.25 -2.38 -16.36
C THR A 80 -20.15 -1.49 -17.23
N GLY A 81 -19.49 -0.60 -17.97
CA GLY A 81 -19.95 0.18 -19.13
C GLY A 81 -18.74 0.58 -19.97
N LYS A 82 -18.90 1.01 -21.24
CA LYS A 82 -17.76 1.31 -22.16
C LYS A 82 -16.77 2.36 -21.61
N LYS A 83 -17.17 3.17 -20.63
CA LYS A 83 -16.34 4.12 -19.89
C LYS A 83 -16.79 4.10 -18.43
N ILE A 84 -15.87 3.86 -17.51
CA ILE A 84 -16.12 3.96 -16.07
C ILE A 84 -15.60 5.33 -15.62
N GLU A 85 -16.48 6.14 -15.06
CA GLU A 85 -16.10 7.47 -14.57
C GLU A 85 -15.17 7.36 -13.35
N PRO A 86 -14.17 8.26 -13.20
CA PRO A 86 -13.21 8.20 -12.09
C PRO A 86 -13.87 8.14 -10.71
N ALA A 87 -15.02 8.82 -10.54
CA ALA A 87 -15.79 8.84 -9.30
C ALA A 87 -16.29 7.45 -8.86
N ALA A 88 -16.39 6.48 -9.77
CA ALA A 88 -16.79 5.10 -9.45
C ALA A 88 -15.75 4.38 -8.57
N PHE A 89 -14.50 4.83 -8.56
CA PHE A 89 -13.42 4.25 -7.76
C PHE A 89 -13.23 4.93 -6.40
N ARG A 90 -13.95 6.03 -6.13
CA ARG A 90 -13.78 6.85 -4.92
C ARG A 90 -13.81 6.01 -3.64
N GLY A 91 -14.82 5.13 -3.50
CA GLY A 91 -14.97 4.32 -2.28
C GLY A 91 -13.81 3.34 -2.04
N ILE A 92 -13.18 2.83 -3.11
CA ILE A 92 -11.99 1.96 -2.99
C ILE A 92 -10.81 2.78 -2.47
N LEU A 93 -10.58 3.94 -3.08
CA LEU A 93 -9.48 4.85 -2.74
C LEU A 93 -9.60 5.41 -1.32
N GLU A 94 -10.80 5.82 -0.90
CA GLU A 94 -11.07 6.30 0.46
C GLU A 94 -10.81 5.22 1.51
N GLU A 95 -11.23 3.99 1.25
CA GLU A 95 -11.01 2.88 2.17
C GLU A 95 -9.52 2.52 2.28
N ASP A 96 -8.78 2.50 1.17
CA ASP A 96 -7.34 2.24 1.18
C ASP A 96 -6.57 3.33 1.94
N ALA A 97 -6.95 4.60 1.74
CA ALA A 97 -6.43 5.72 2.52
C ALA A 97 -6.73 5.58 4.03
N ARG A 98 -7.96 5.19 4.38
CA ARG A 98 -8.38 4.97 5.77
C ARG A 98 -7.60 3.83 6.43
N LEU A 99 -7.38 2.73 5.73
CA LEU A 99 -6.64 1.57 6.23
C LEU A 99 -5.16 1.89 6.45
N LEU A 100 -4.53 2.65 5.56
CA LEU A 100 -3.17 3.14 5.76
C LEU A 100 -3.07 4.09 6.97
N GLY A 101 -4.04 4.98 7.15
CA GLY A 101 -4.13 5.83 8.34
C GLY A 101 -4.23 5.00 9.63
N ALA A 102 -5.16 4.04 9.66
CA ALA A 102 -5.34 3.16 10.81
C ALA A 102 -4.10 2.30 11.11
N PHE A 103 -3.38 1.86 10.08
CA PHE A 103 -2.10 1.17 10.24
C PHE A 103 -1.07 2.10 10.90
N VAL A 104 -0.93 3.33 10.42
CA VAL A 104 0.03 4.29 10.98
C VAL A 104 -0.29 4.63 12.44
N ASP A 105 -1.55 4.95 12.74
CA ASP A 105 -1.99 5.32 14.08
C ASP A 105 -1.74 4.20 15.10
N ARG A 106 -1.98 2.95 14.68
CA ARG A 106 -1.74 1.76 15.52
C ARG A 106 -0.27 1.55 15.83
N TRP A 107 0.60 1.72 14.82
CA TRP A 107 1.98 1.29 14.92
C TRP A 107 2.92 2.38 15.42
N ARG A 108 2.63 3.66 15.16
CA ARG A 108 3.47 4.78 15.60
C ARG A 108 3.88 4.69 17.08
N PRO A 109 2.95 4.60 18.06
CA PRO A 109 3.35 4.56 19.47
C PRO A 109 4.18 3.32 19.84
N ARG A 110 3.97 2.19 19.16
CA ARG A 110 4.72 0.95 19.40
C ARG A 110 6.12 1.03 18.85
N VAL A 111 6.27 1.63 17.66
CA VAL A 111 7.57 1.88 17.01
C VAL A 111 8.39 2.89 17.82
N ASP A 112 7.76 3.94 18.34
CA ASP A 112 8.44 4.95 19.17
C ASP A 112 9.04 4.34 20.45
N ALA A 113 8.41 3.31 21.00
CA ALA A 113 8.90 2.56 22.15
C ALA A 113 10.06 1.59 21.84
N VAL A 114 10.38 1.33 20.58
CA VAL A 114 11.46 0.41 20.20
C VAL A 114 12.82 1.03 20.55
N SER A 115 13.59 0.37 21.43
CA SER A 115 14.92 0.85 21.81
C SER A 115 15.98 0.59 20.73
N HIS A 116 15.81 -0.47 19.92
CA HIS A 116 16.75 -0.85 18.87
C HIS A 116 16.71 0.14 17.69
N ALA A 117 17.68 1.07 17.64
CA ALA A 117 17.68 2.21 16.72
C ALA A 117 17.52 1.83 15.23
N ARG A 118 18.23 0.80 14.73
CA ARG A 118 18.15 0.38 13.32
C ARG A 118 16.73 -0.04 12.93
N HIS A 119 16.12 -0.97 13.68
CA HIS A 119 14.77 -1.44 13.43
C HIS A 119 13.74 -0.31 13.62
N ARG A 120 13.87 0.52 14.66
CA ARG A 120 12.99 1.68 14.85
C ARG A 120 13.03 2.62 13.64
N ASN A 121 14.22 2.94 13.13
CA ASN A 121 14.38 3.83 11.98
C ASN A 121 13.76 3.23 10.71
N MET A 122 14.01 1.94 10.45
CA MET A 122 13.38 1.22 9.32
C MET A 122 11.85 1.28 9.41
N LEU A 123 11.28 0.96 10.58
CA LEU A 123 9.83 1.00 10.79
C LEU A 123 9.28 2.43 10.64
N ASN A 124 9.99 3.44 11.12
CA ASN A 124 9.59 4.84 10.93
C ASN A 124 9.60 5.29 9.47
N VAL A 125 10.54 4.81 8.66
CA VAL A 125 10.53 5.04 7.20
C VAL A 125 9.28 4.42 6.57
N ILE A 126 8.99 3.15 6.88
CA ILE A 126 7.78 2.47 6.37
C ILE A 126 6.52 3.23 6.77
N LEU A 127 6.41 3.67 8.02
CA LEU A 127 5.28 4.45 8.51
C LEU A 127 5.19 5.85 7.87
N GLY A 128 6.32 6.47 7.52
CA GLY A 128 6.35 7.74 6.79
C GLY A 128 5.85 7.58 5.35
N GLU A 129 6.36 6.57 4.65
CA GLU A 129 5.92 6.25 3.28
C GLU A 129 4.45 5.83 3.23
N SER A 130 3.95 5.16 4.26
CA SER A 130 2.52 4.81 4.38
C SER A 130 1.61 6.05 4.42
N MET A 131 2.07 7.14 5.05
CA MET A 131 1.34 8.41 5.03
C MET A 131 1.36 9.07 3.65
N GLU A 132 2.44 8.90 2.91
CA GLU A 132 2.52 9.38 1.53
C GLU A 132 1.61 8.57 0.59
N HIS A 133 1.54 7.24 0.77
CA HIS A 133 0.59 6.39 0.06
C HIS A 133 -0.85 6.80 0.36
N LYS A 134 -1.17 7.05 1.64
CA LYS A 134 -2.47 7.59 2.06
C LYS A 134 -2.78 8.89 1.33
N ARG A 135 -1.82 9.82 1.27
CA ARG A 135 -1.97 11.11 0.57
C ARG A 135 -2.30 10.91 -0.91
N PHE A 136 -1.65 9.96 -1.60
CA PHE A 136 -1.99 9.66 -3.00
C PHE A 136 -3.43 9.19 -3.16
N PHE A 137 -3.89 8.27 -2.31
CA PHE A 137 -5.25 7.76 -2.40
C PHE A 137 -6.31 8.81 -2.03
N GLU A 138 -6.04 9.69 -1.06
CA GLU A 138 -6.92 10.84 -0.76
C GLU A 138 -7.03 11.80 -1.95
N GLN A 139 -5.91 12.10 -2.61
CA GLN A 139 -5.90 12.95 -3.80
C GLN A 139 -6.64 12.30 -4.97
N ALA A 140 -6.43 11.01 -5.18
CA ALA A 140 -7.13 10.23 -6.21
C ALA A 140 -8.65 10.21 -5.94
N ALA A 141 -9.07 9.99 -4.69
CA ALA A 141 -10.48 10.01 -4.29
C ALA A 141 -11.14 11.38 -4.51
N ALA A 142 -10.37 12.45 -4.36
CA ALA A 142 -10.76 13.82 -4.70
C ALA A 142 -10.76 14.11 -6.23
N GLY A 143 -10.35 13.15 -7.05
CA GLY A 143 -10.36 13.25 -8.52
C GLY A 143 -9.08 13.83 -9.14
N LEU A 144 -7.99 13.95 -8.38
CA LEU A 144 -6.71 14.42 -8.92
C LEU A 144 -5.99 13.30 -9.68
N GLU A 145 -5.62 13.57 -10.94
CA GLU A 145 -4.99 12.59 -11.84
C GLU A 145 -3.47 12.81 -12.01
N ASP A 146 -2.92 13.92 -11.51
CA ASP A 146 -1.48 14.25 -11.53
C ASP A 146 -0.76 13.73 -10.27
N LEU A 147 -1.09 12.52 -9.82
CA LEU A 147 -0.64 11.96 -8.54
C LEU A 147 0.88 11.76 -8.49
N LEU A 148 1.48 11.34 -9.61
CA LEU A 148 2.91 11.05 -9.74
C LEU A 148 3.67 12.19 -10.47
N GLY A 149 3.09 13.39 -10.48
CA GLY A 149 3.63 14.58 -11.14
C GLY A 149 2.83 15.02 -12.36
N ARG A 150 3.05 16.28 -12.78
CA ARG A 150 2.39 16.91 -13.93
C ARG A 150 3.12 16.58 -15.23
N ARG A 151 2.37 16.32 -16.30
CA ARG A 151 2.94 16.16 -17.64
C ARG A 151 3.28 17.51 -18.27
N THR A 152 4.37 17.57 -19.01
CA THR A 152 4.84 18.76 -19.74
C THR A 152 4.44 18.77 -21.22
N GLY A 153 3.60 17.84 -21.70
CA GLY A 153 3.51 17.51 -23.13
C GLY A 153 2.13 17.49 -23.84
N GLY A 154 1.03 17.91 -23.21
CA GLY A 154 -0.25 18.21 -23.90
C GLY A 154 -1.05 17.07 -24.57
N VAL A 155 -0.59 15.82 -24.57
CA VAL A 155 -1.35 14.68 -25.12
C VAL A 155 -2.33 14.13 -24.09
N GLU A 156 -3.61 14.02 -24.47
CA GLU A 156 -4.71 13.50 -23.64
C GLU A 156 -4.51 12.01 -23.29
N ARG A 157 -4.82 11.64 -22.04
CA ARG A 157 -4.81 10.24 -21.59
C ARG A 157 -6.10 9.56 -22.02
N VAL A 158 -6.00 8.60 -22.93
CA VAL A 158 -7.14 7.77 -23.37
C VAL A 158 -6.81 6.29 -23.14
N GLY A 159 -7.72 5.56 -22.48
CA GLY A 159 -7.59 4.11 -22.28
C GLY A 159 -7.94 3.64 -20.88
N ALA A 160 -7.99 2.32 -20.70
CA ALA A 160 -8.14 1.64 -19.42
C ALA A 160 -6.99 0.63 -19.25
N VAL A 161 -6.55 0.42 -18.01
CA VAL A 161 -5.54 -0.62 -17.72
C VAL A 161 -6.22 -1.98 -17.81
N LEU A 162 -5.60 -2.93 -18.54
CA LEU A 162 -6.09 -4.30 -18.61
C LEU A 162 -6.04 -4.93 -17.22
N PRO A 163 -7.02 -5.76 -16.84
CA PRO A 163 -7.06 -6.40 -15.52
C PRO A 163 -5.92 -7.41 -15.30
N THR A 164 -5.21 -7.79 -16.35
CA THR A 164 -4.08 -8.73 -16.32
C THR A 164 -2.75 -7.97 -16.32
N ARG A 165 -1.89 -8.22 -15.32
CA ARG A 165 -0.51 -7.72 -15.27
C ARG A 165 0.31 -8.40 -16.37
N TRP A 166 1.11 -7.64 -17.13
CA TRP A 166 2.14 -8.23 -17.99
C TRP A 166 3.21 -8.85 -17.09
N LEU A 167 3.31 -10.18 -17.14
CA LEU A 167 4.40 -10.94 -16.53
C LEU A 167 5.36 -11.30 -17.68
N GLU A 168 6.64 -10.93 -17.55
CA GLU A 168 7.73 -11.47 -18.39
C GLU A 168 8.18 -12.84 -17.88
#